data_AF-A0A7Y2K6Y5-F1
#
_entry.id   AF-A0A7Y2K6Y5-F1
#
_cell.length_a   1.000
_cell.length_b   1.000
_cell.length_c   1.000
_cell.angle_alpha   90.00
_cell.angle_beta   90.00
_cell.angle_gamma   90.00
#
_symmetry.space_group_name_H-M   'P 1'
#
loop_
_entity.id
_entity.type
_entity.pdbx_description
1 polymer ?
#
loop_
_entity_poly.entity_id
_entity_poly.type
_entity_poly.pdbx_seq_one_letter_code
_entity_poly.pdbx_strand_id
1 'polypeptide(L)'
;MNVQKIIYPLIIVWSLLAGYFAFSDLQISNGIVNTNADWAVFLGWYGELPGTIVVLFSLIIYIANYKANSLVKKISVLIFLEIAVAFVLIYIVFVILWRVTSSQDFFFNNLFFLVVASLFFTLIVIITLKKIILNFPPFVILTSKVIIFMSFTGYLIFIQLGKIFWGRLRFRELNYLQSDFTEWYLPQGISGSESFPSGHAAMAWMLLPIILLIPKKNKIVKIITTALIVAWGIAVPLSRIVIGAHFASDVLFGSFIIIISFLFFANKYLSSNLYI
;
A
#
# COMPACT_ATOMS: atom_id res chain seq x y z
N MET A 1 19.40 -14.72 -4.97
CA MET A 1 18.72 -14.10 -6.13
C MET A 1 19.46 -12.81 -6.42
N ASN A 2 20.05 -12.63 -7.61
CA ASN A 2 20.71 -11.35 -7.91
C ASN A 2 19.61 -10.32 -8.20
N VAL A 3 19.24 -9.54 -7.19
CA VAL A 3 18.13 -8.57 -7.27
C VAL A 3 18.38 -7.53 -8.37
N GLN A 4 19.64 -7.22 -8.68
CA GLN A 4 20.00 -6.33 -9.79
C GLN A 4 19.50 -6.86 -11.15
N LYS A 5 19.51 -8.19 -11.36
CA LYS A 5 18.99 -8.80 -12.59
C LYS A 5 17.47 -8.61 -12.78
N ILE A 6 16.73 -8.30 -11.72
CA ILE A 6 15.30 -8.01 -11.77
C ILE A 6 15.05 -6.50 -11.87
N ILE A 7 15.83 -5.70 -11.15
CA ILE A 7 15.67 -4.24 -11.12
C ILE A 7 15.89 -3.62 -12.50
N TYR A 8 16.94 -4.00 -13.24
CA TYR A 8 17.22 -3.35 -14.53
C TYR A 8 16.11 -3.56 -15.58
N PRO A 9 15.64 -4.80 -15.85
CA PRO A 9 14.51 -4.99 -16.77
C PRO A 9 13.25 -4.26 -16.29
N LEU A 10 12.98 -4.26 -14.98
CA LEU A 10 11.83 -3.56 -14.42
C LEU A 10 11.90 -2.05 -14.69
N ILE A 11 13.06 -1.41 -14.48
CA ILE A 11 13.26 0.01 -14.77
C ILE A 11 13.08 0.29 -16.26
N ILE A 12 13.64 -0.55 -17.14
CA ILE A 12 13.50 -0.38 -18.60
C ILE A 12 12.03 -0.43 -19.01
N VAL A 13 11.30 -1.47 -18.58
CA VAL A 13 9.87 -1.62 -18.88
C VAL A 13 9.07 -0.44 -18.33
N TRP A 14 9.36 -0.04 -17.08
CA TRP A 14 8.71 1.10 -16.45
C TRP A 14 8.97 2.40 -17.20
N SER A 15 10.21 2.68 -17.62
CA SER A 15 10.57 3.88 -18.38
C SER A 15 9.89 3.93 -19.74
N LEU A 16 9.82 2.79 -20.44
CA LEU A 16 9.09 2.70 -21.72
C LEU A 16 7.60 2.99 -21.54
N LEU A 17 6.97 2.41 -20.51
CA LEU A 17 5.56 2.67 -20.21
C LEU A 17 5.31 4.11 -19.77
N ALA A 18 6.17 4.69 -18.93
CA ALA A 18 6.06 6.08 -18.51
C ALA A 18 6.19 7.03 -19.71
N GLY A 19 7.14 6.77 -20.61
CA GLY A 19 7.30 7.51 -21.85
C GLY A 19 6.10 7.38 -22.80
N TYR A 20 5.49 6.20 -22.89
CA TYR A 20 4.26 6.00 -23.66
C TYR A 20 3.08 6.76 -23.05
N PHE A 21 2.87 6.64 -21.73
CA PHE A 21 1.79 7.29 -21.00
C PHE A 21 1.90 8.81 -20.93
N ALA A 22 3.10 9.37 -21.19
CA ALA A 22 3.28 10.81 -21.37
C ALA A 22 2.39 11.38 -22.48
N PHE A 23 2.06 10.58 -23.50
CA PHE A 23 1.27 11.01 -24.66
C PHE A 23 -0.07 10.29 -24.79
N SER A 24 -0.27 9.17 -24.08
CA SER A 24 -1.42 8.28 -24.27
C SER A 24 -2.39 8.23 -23.08
N ASP A 25 -2.07 8.89 -21.95
CA ASP A 25 -2.87 8.80 -20.70
C ASP A 25 -4.34 9.15 -20.92
N LEU A 26 -4.60 10.27 -21.58
CA LEU A 26 -5.96 10.78 -21.81
C LEU A 26 -6.74 9.86 -22.76
N GLN A 27 -6.10 9.41 -23.85
CA GLN A 27 -6.70 8.52 -24.85
C GLN A 27 -7.03 7.15 -24.24
N ILE A 28 -6.13 6.60 -23.40
CA ILE A 28 -6.38 5.35 -22.68
C ILE A 28 -7.62 5.52 -21.79
N SER A 29 -7.65 6.54 -20.94
CA SER A 29 -8.78 6.75 -20.03
C SER A 29 -10.10 6.94 -20.80
N ASN A 30 -10.12 7.73 -21.87
CA ASN A 30 -11.29 7.89 -22.73
C ASN A 30 -11.75 6.56 -23.37
N GLY A 31 -10.83 5.66 -23.70
CA GLY A 31 -11.15 4.39 -24.35
C GLY A 31 -11.66 3.29 -23.42
N ILE A 32 -11.31 3.34 -22.12
CA ILE A 32 -11.64 2.23 -21.18
C ILE A 32 -12.48 2.64 -19.97
N VAL A 33 -12.81 3.94 -19.82
CA VAL A 33 -13.61 4.39 -18.69
C VAL A 33 -15.00 3.76 -18.70
N ASN A 34 -15.36 3.14 -17.58
CA ASN A 34 -16.69 2.64 -17.28
C ASN A 34 -16.89 2.69 -15.76
N THR A 35 -17.56 3.76 -15.29
CA THR A 35 -17.82 3.99 -13.85
C THR A 35 -18.81 3.00 -13.24
N ASN A 36 -19.54 2.25 -14.07
CA ASN A 36 -20.55 1.28 -13.65
C ASN A 36 -20.05 -0.17 -13.73
N ALA A 37 -18.76 -0.40 -14.02
CA ALA A 37 -18.19 -1.74 -14.06
C ALA A 37 -18.09 -2.31 -12.63
N ASP A 38 -18.99 -3.24 -12.27
CA ASP A 38 -19.12 -3.79 -10.91
C ASP A 38 -17.80 -4.30 -10.31
N TRP A 39 -17.02 -5.06 -11.10
CA TRP A 39 -15.73 -5.58 -10.67
C TRP A 39 -14.75 -4.44 -10.34
N ALA A 40 -14.80 -3.35 -11.11
CA ALA A 40 -13.89 -2.24 -10.95
C ALA A 40 -14.29 -1.35 -9.77
N VAL A 41 -15.60 -1.15 -9.58
CA VAL A 41 -16.17 -0.48 -8.41
C VAL A 41 -15.84 -1.24 -7.14
N PHE A 42 -16.02 -2.56 -7.12
CA PHE A 42 -15.68 -3.42 -5.99
C PHE A 42 -14.20 -3.29 -5.61
N LEU A 43 -13.29 -3.46 -6.57
CA LEU A 43 -11.85 -3.28 -6.34
C LEU A 43 -11.52 -1.83 -5.99
N GLY A 44 -12.31 -0.87 -6.45
CA GLY A 44 -12.17 0.52 -6.08
C GLY A 44 -12.56 0.83 -4.63
N TRP A 45 -13.38 -0.02 -4.00
CA TRP A 45 -13.76 0.12 -2.61
C TRP A 45 -12.86 -0.66 -1.66
N TYR A 46 -12.46 -1.87 -2.06
CA TYR A 46 -11.79 -2.82 -1.17
C TYR A 46 -10.35 -3.13 -1.57
N GLY A 47 -9.88 -2.63 -2.71
CA GLY A 47 -8.57 -2.94 -3.29
C GLY A 47 -7.38 -2.67 -2.37
N GLU A 48 -7.50 -1.67 -1.48
CA GLU A 48 -6.45 -1.31 -0.51
C GLU A 48 -6.46 -2.20 0.74
N LEU A 49 -7.60 -2.77 1.12
CA LEU A 49 -7.76 -3.46 2.42
C LEU A 49 -6.77 -4.61 2.61
N PRO A 50 -6.51 -5.50 1.64
CA PRO A 50 -5.53 -6.57 1.83
C PRO A 50 -4.14 -6.05 2.19
N GLY A 51 -3.67 -5.00 1.51
CA GLY A 51 -2.39 -4.37 1.81
C GLY A 51 -2.38 -3.74 3.20
N THR A 52 -3.45 -3.02 3.56
CA THR A 52 -3.62 -2.39 4.87
C THR A 52 -3.61 -3.41 6.01
N ILE A 53 -4.28 -4.54 5.83
CA ILE A 53 -4.30 -5.64 6.80
C ILE A 53 -2.89 -6.23 7.00
N VAL A 54 -2.13 -6.39 5.92
CA VAL A 54 -0.73 -6.87 6.00
C VAL A 54 0.16 -5.90 6.77
N VAL A 55 -0.04 -4.59 6.59
CA VAL A 55 0.65 -3.54 7.39
C VAL A 55 0.26 -3.65 8.85
N LEU A 56 -1.04 -3.79 9.16
CA LEU A 56 -1.55 -3.92 10.52
C LEU A 56 -0.89 -5.09 11.26
N PHE A 57 -0.94 -6.30 10.69
CA PHE A 57 -0.31 -7.48 11.29
C PHE A 57 1.20 -7.31 11.45
N SER A 58 1.86 -6.66 10.49
CA SER A 58 3.30 -6.43 10.56
C SER A 58 3.69 -5.52 11.71
N LEU A 59 2.95 -4.44 11.93
CA LEU A 59 3.15 -3.55 13.07
C LEU A 59 2.96 -4.30 14.39
N ILE A 60 1.87 -5.06 14.54
CA ILE A 60 1.59 -5.85 15.76
C ILE A 60 2.69 -6.87 16.03
N ILE A 61 3.12 -7.63 15.02
CA ILE A 61 4.23 -8.60 15.14
C ILE A 61 5.52 -7.88 15.56
N TYR A 62 5.82 -6.73 14.96
CA TYR A 62 7.04 -5.99 15.28
C TYR A 62 7.01 -5.45 16.72
N ILE A 63 5.88 -4.88 17.17
CA ILE A 63 5.67 -4.42 18.54
C ILE A 63 5.88 -5.57 19.55
N ALA A 64 5.30 -6.74 19.27
CA ALA A 64 5.41 -7.91 20.14
C ALA A 64 6.87 -8.36 20.35
N ASN A 65 7.73 -8.18 19.34
CA ASN A 65 9.12 -8.64 19.34
C ASN A 65 10.16 -7.50 19.47
N TYR A 66 9.73 -6.26 19.70
CA TYR A 66 10.64 -5.11 19.75
C TYR A 66 11.52 -5.14 21.01
N LYS A 67 12.84 -5.07 20.80
CA LYS A 67 13.86 -5.05 21.84
C LYS A 67 14.71 -3.79 21.69
N ALA A 68 14.98 -3.11 22.81
CA ALA A 68 15.85 -1.93 22.86
C ALA A 68 16.63 -1.92 24.18
N ASN A 69 17.88 -1.44 24.13
CA ASN A 69 18.78 -1.40 25.28
C ASN A 69 18.42 -0.30 26.30
N SER A 70 17.77 0.77 25.84
CA SER A 70 17.30 1.86 26.69
C SER A 70 15.80 1.76 26.89
N LEU A 71 15.35 1.87 28.15
CA LEU A 71 13.93 1.86 28.50
C LEU A 71 13.18 3.03 27.84
N VAL A 72 13.77 4.23 27.82
CA VAL A 72 13.17 5.41 27.18
C VAL A 72 12.98 5.16 25.68
N LYS A 73 14.03 4.72 24.98
CA LYS A 73 13.94 4.37 23.55
C LYS A 73 12.91 3.26 23.30
N LYS A 74 12.82 2.29 24.22
CA LYS A 74 11.84 1.22 24.14
C LYS A 74 10.42 1.77 24.17
N ILE A 75 10.10 2.55 25.19
CA ILE A 75 8.77 3.12 25.42
C ILE A 75 8.40 4.06 24.27
N SER A 76 9.29 4.99 23.86
CA SER A 76 9.00 5.95 22.78
C SER A 76 8.65 5.26 21.46
N VAL A 77 9.40 4.22 21.07
CA VAL A 77 9.11 3.48 19.83
C VAL A 77 7.83 2.68 19.95
N LEU A 78 7.56 2.07 21.10
CA LEU A 78 6.30 1.33 21.31
C LEU A 78 5.08 2.24 21.24
N ILE A 79 5.14 3.45 21.83
CA ILE A 79 4.06 4.44 21.73
C ILE A 79 3.84 4.86 20.28
N PHE A 80 4.91 5.16 19.55
CA PHE A 80 4.82 5.54 18.14
C PHE A 80 4.17 4.43 17.30
N LEU A 81 4.60 3.18 17.49
CA LEU A 81 4.05 2.04 16.75
C LEU A 81 2.58 1.80 17.14
N GLU A 82 2.21 1.97 18.41
CA GLU A 82 0.83 1.82 18.87
C GLU A 82 -0.10 2.84 18.20
N ILE A 83 0.33 4.10 18.12
CA ILE A 83 -0.40 5.15 17.40
C ILE A 83 -0.54 4.79 15.91
N ALA A 84 0.52 4.26 15.29
CA ALA A 84 0.47 3.81 13.89
C ALA A 84 -0.54 2.67 13.69
N VAL A 85 -0.59 1.68 14.59
CA VAL A 85 -1.57 0.58 14.53
C VAL A 85 -2.99 1.13 14.68
N ALA A 86 -3.22 2.03 15.64
CA ALA A 86 -4.53 2.66 15.81
C ALA A 86 -4.98 3.41 14.56
N PHE A 87 -4.07 4.17 13.92
CA PHE A 87 -4.39 4.87 12.67
C PHE A 87 -4.78 3.92 11.54
N VAL A 88 -4.06 2.79 11.40
CA VAL A 88 -4.38 1.75 10.40
C VAL A 88 -5.75 1.10 10.69
N LEU A 89 -6.05 0.82 11.96
CA LEU A 89 -7.37 0.29 12.35
C LEU A 89 -8.50 1.27 12.07
N ILE A 90 -8.32 2.53 12.44
CA ILE A 90 -9.27 3.61 12.17
C ILE A 90 -9.54 3.71 10.67
N TYR A 91 -8.51 3.60 9.83
CA TYR A 91 -8.67 3.60 8.38
C TYR A 91 -9.50 2.39 7.87
N ILE A 92 -9.23 1.18 8.36
CA ILE A 92 -10.03 -0.01 8.02
C ILE A 92 -11.49 0.20 8.44
N VAL A 93 -11.72 0.67 9.66
CA VAL A 93 -13.05 0.96 10.19
C VAL A 93 -13.75 2.04 9.37
N PHE A 94 -13.04 3.10 8.96
CA PHE A 94 -13.57 4.14 8.08
C PHE A 94 -14.07 3.54 6.77
N VAL A 95 -13.23 2.74 6.08
CA VAL A 95 -13.60 2.10 4.81
C VAL A 95 -14.82 1.22 4.98
N ILE A 96 -14.91 0.43 6.05
CA ILE A 96 -16.05 -0.46 6.30
C ILE A 96 -17.31 0.35 6.62
N LEU A 97 -17.24 1.27 7.58
CA LEU A 97 -18.39 2.05 8.02
C LEU A 97 -18.95 2.89 6.89
N TRP A 98 -18.10 3.60 6.15
CA TRP A 98 -18.54 4.40 5.01
C TRP A 98 -19.33 3.55 3.99
N ARG A 99 -18.97 2.28 3.81
CA ARG A 99 -19.69 1.39 2.89
C ARG A 99 -20.98 0.85 3.48
N VAL A 100 -20.99 0.48 4.76
CA VAL A 100 -22.19 -0.05 5.42
C VAL A 100 -23.26 1.02 5.61
N THR A 101 -22.87 2.24 6.00
CA THR A 101 -23.81 3.33 6.27
C THR A 101 -24.07 4.22 5.05
N SER A 102 -23.29 4.08 3.98
CA SER A 102 -23.29 4.97 2.81
C SER A 102 -23.05 6.46 3.14
N SER A 103 -22.60 6.77 4.36
CA SER A 103 -22.30 8.13 4.84
C SER A 103 -21.04 8.14 5.70
N GLN A 104 -20.28 9.21 5.62
CA GLN A 104 -19.10 9.42 6.48
C GLN A 104 -19.48 9.98 7.86
N ASP A 105 -20.71 10.46 8.05
CA ASP A 105 -21.14 11.16 9.26
C ASP A 105 -21.04 10.27 10.49
N PHE A 106 -21.46 9.00 10.37
CA PHE A 106 -21.38 8.05 11.46
C PHE A 106 -19.93 7.86 11.95
N PHE A 107 -18.96 7.83 11.05
CA PHE A 107 -17.55 7.72 11.40
C PHE A 107 -17.06 8.97 12.14
N PHE A 108 -17.32 10.17 11.59
CA PHE A 108 -16.84 11.41 12.19
C PHE A 108 -17.50 11.74 13.52
N ASN A 109 -18.80 11.48 13.66
CA ASN A 109 -19.54 11.67 14.91
C ASN A 109 -19.04 10.75 16.04
N ASN A 110 -18.45 9.60 15.71
CA ASN A 110 -17.95 8.63 16.67
C ASN A 110 -16.41 8.55 16.72
N LEU A 111 -15.70 9.48 16.05
CA LEU A 111 -14.25 9.40 15.85
C LEU A 111 -13.47 9.24 17.17
N PHE A 112 -13.81 10.03 18.19
CA PHE A 112 -13.16 9.96 19.50
C PHE A 112 -13.27 8.55 20.11
N PHE A 113 -14.47 7.97 20.10
CA PHE A 113 -14.70 6.62 20.62
C PHE A 113 -13.94 5.57 19.80
N LEU A 114 -13.94 5.69 18.47
CA LEU A 114 -13.22 4.77 17.58
C LEU A 114 -11.70 4.82 17.80
N VAL A 115 -11.13 6.00 18.05
CA VAL A 115 -9.71 6.16 18.38
C VAL A 115 -9.38 5.48 19.70
N VAL A 116 -10.15 5.77 20.74
CA VAL A 116 -9.96 5.17 22.07
C VAL A 116 -10.11 3.66 22.01
N ALA A 117 -11.18 3.16 21.37
CA ALA A 117 -11.42 1.73 21.20
C ALA A 117 -10.30 1.04 20.42
N SER A 118 -9.77 1.68 19.36
CA SER A 118 -8.65 1.14 18.59
C SER A 118 -7.39 1.00 19.44
N LEU A 119 -7.02 2.01 20.22
CA LEU A 119 -5.87 1.97 21.14
C LEU A 119 -6.01 0.91 22.24
N PHE A 120 -7.20 0.77 22.82
CA PHE A 120 -7.44 -0.27 23.82
C PHE A 120 -7.39 -1.67 23.21
N PHE A 121 -8.00 -1.85 22.04
CA PHE A 121 -8.02 -3.12 21.33
C PHE A 121 -6.60 -3.57 20.97
N THR A 122 -5.75 -2.68 20.46
CA THR A 122 -4.37 -2.99 20.10
C THR A 122 -3.54 -3.38 21.30
N LEU A 123 -3.68 -2.68 22.41
CA LEU A 123 -3.01 -3.02 23.66
C LEU A 123 -3.39 -4.43 24.14
N ILE A 124 -4.69 -4.78 24.10
CA ILE A 124 -5.17 -6.12 24.46
C ILE A 124 -4.59 -7.19 23.53
N VAL A 125 -4.59 -6.95 22.21
CA VAL A 125 -4.03 -7.88 21.23
C VAL A 125 -2.53 -8.10 21.48
N ILE A 126 -1.76 -7.04 21.73
CA ILE A 126 -0.32 -7.14 22.00
C ILE A 126 -0.04 -7.93 23.28
N ILE A 127 -0.78 -7.66 24.36
CA ILE A 127 -0.64 -8.39 25.64
C ILE A 127 -0.95 -9.88 25.44
N THR A 128 -2.04 -10.16 24.71
CA THR A 128 -2.49 -11.54 24.44
C THR A 128 -1.49 -12.29 23.57
N LEU A 129 -1.01 -11.66 22.50
CA LEU A 129 0.01 -12.25 21.61
C LEU A 129 1.31 -12.54 22.35
N LYS A 130 1.76 -11.67 23.26
CA LYS A 130 2.96 -11.93 24.08
C LYS A 130 2.78 -13.11 25.04
N LYS A 131 1.54 -13.38 25.49
CA LYS A 131 1.22 -14.54 26.34
C LYS A 131 1.17 -15.85 25.55
N ILE A 132 0.58 -15.81 24.35
CA ILE A 132 0.34 -17.01 23.52
C ILE A 132 1.57 -17.35 22.66
N ILE A 133 2.13 -16.36 21.98
CA ILE A 133 3.24 -16.52 21.04
C ILE A 133 4.50 -15.94 21.69
N LEU A 134 5.23 -16.82 22.37
CA LEU A 134 6.43 -16.43 23.12
C LEU A 134 7.52 -15.83 22.21
N ASN A 135 7.70 -16.35 20.99
CA ASN A 135 8.61 -15.79 19.99
C ASN A 135 8.14 -16.15 18.57
N PHE A 136 8.05 -15.16 17.69
CA PHE A 136 7.83 -15.43 16.27
C PHE A 136 9.11 -15.95 15.61
N PRO A 137 9.02 -16.82 14.59
CA PRO A 137 10.20 -17.22 13.82
C PRO A 137 10.94 -16.00 13.23
N PRO A 138 12.29 -16.01 13.18
CA PRO A 138 13.06 -14.86 12.71
C PRO A 138 12.64 -14.32 11.34
N PHE A 139 12.27 -15.20 10.40
CA PHE A 139 11.83 -14.81 9.06
C PHE A 139 10.49 -14.04 9.06
N VAL A 140 9.60 -14.30 10.02
CA VAL A 140 8.33 -13.57 10.17
C VAL A 140 8.60 -12.16 10.67
N ILE A 141 9.48 -12.01 11.66
CA ILE A 141 9.92 -10.70 12.19
C ILE A 141 10.66 -9.90 11.10
N LEU A 142 11.45 -10.58 10.26
CA LEU A 142 12.14 -9.96 9.16
C LEU A 142 11.16 -9.44 8.10
N THR A 143 10.16 -10.26 7.75
CA THR A 143 9.12 -9.89 6.79
C THR A 143 8.29 -8.72 7.30
N SER A 144 7.96 -8.68 8.60
CA SER A 144 7.23 -7.55 9.18
C SER A 144 8.04 -6.25 9.12
N LYS A 145 9.36 -6.30 9.34
CA LYS A 145 10.25 -5.15 9.15
C LYS A 145 10.22 -4.66 7.70
N VAL A 146 10.31 -5.56 6.72
CA VAL A 146 10.24 -5.21 5.29
C VAL A 146 8.94 -4.45 5.00
N ILE A 147 7.80 -4.96 5.46
CA ILE A 147 6.48 -4.34 5.27
C ILE A 147 6.40 -2.97 5.94
N ILE A 148 6.86 -2.83 7.19
CA ILE A 148 6.86 -1.54 7.91
C ILE A 148 7.70 -0.51 7.16
N PHE A 149 8.90 -0.88 6.70
CA PHE A 149 9.75 0.03 5.93
C PHE A 149 9.15 0.39 4.57
N MET A 150 8.52 -0.56 3.87
CA MET A 150 7.76 -0.28 2.64
C MET A 150 6.60 0.67 2.89
N SER A 151 5.83 0.46 3.97
CA SER A 151 4.72 1.33 4.34
C SER A 151 5.19 2.74 4.72
N PHE A 152 6.29 2.85 5.45
CA PHE A 152 6.81 4.15 5.87
C PHE A 152 7.47 4.91 4.71
N THR A 153 8.40 4.27 4.00
CA THR A 153 9.15 4.96 2.93
C THR A 153 8.37 4.98 1.62
N GLY A 154 7.94 3.84 1.12
CA GLY A 154 7.20 3.74 -0.13
C GLY A 154 5.86 4.46 -0.05
N TYR A 155 5.01 4.10 0.92
CA TYR A 155 3.66 4.66 0.98
C TYR A 155 3.61 6.06 1.64
N LEU A 156 4.00 6.20 2.92
CA LEU A 156 3.84 7.49 3.61
C LEU A 156 4.75 8.59 3.07
N ILE A 157 6.01 8.29 2.73
CA ILE A 157 6.91 9.32 2.18
C ILE A 157 6.67 9.52 0.69
N PHE A 158 6.84 8.50 -0.16
CA PHE A 158 6.79 8.73 -1.61
C PHE A 158 5.38 8.90 -2.16
N ILE A 159 4.40 8.07 -1.75
CA ILE A 159 3.03 8.18 -2.27
C ILE A 159 2.32 9.40 -1.68
N GLN A 160 2.24 9.50 -0.35
CA GLN A 160 1.42 10.55 0.26
C GLN A 160 2.00 11.95 0.08
N LEU A 161 3.32 12.14 0.20
CA LEU A 161 3.90 13.45 -0.13
C LEU A 161 3.84 13.73 -1.64
N GLY A 162 4.04 12.71 -2.47
CA GLY A 162 3.88 12.83 -3.91
C GLY A 162 2.53 13.43 -4.28
N LYS A 163 1.44 12.92 -3.69
CA LYS A 163 0.08 13.44 -3.88
C LYS A 163 -0.06 14.91 -3.52
N ILE A 164 0.45 15.31 -2.35
CA ILE A 164 0.36 16.69 -1.87
C ILE A 164 1.04 17.67 -2.84
N PHE A 165 2.18 17.28 -3.41
CA PHE A 165 2.99 18.17 -4.24
C PHE A 165 2.67 18.10 -5.75
N TRP A 166 1.99 17.05 -6.23
CA TRP A 166 1.73 16.90 -7.66
C TRP A 166 0.50 17.63 -8.17
N GLY A 167 -0.58 17.66 -7.41
CA GLY A 167 -1.77 18.46 -7.74
C GLY A 167 -2.54 18.05 -8.99
N ARG A 168 -2.32 16.85 -9.53
CA ARG A 168 -2.96 16.39 -10.77
C ARG A 168 -4.43 16.03 -10.53
N LEU A 169 -5.32 16.55 -11.37
CA LEU A 169 -6.74 16.19 -11.40
C LEU A 169 -6.95 14.73 -11.77
N ARG A 170 -8.02 14.10 -11.26
CA ARG A 170 -8.41 12.76 -11.70
C ARG A 170 -9.17 12.84 -13.02
N PHE A 171 -9.18 11.76 -13.79
CA PHE A 171 -9.92 11.72 -15.05
C PHE A 171 -11.41 12.07 -14.88
N ARG A 172 -12.08 11.52 -13.87
CA ARG A 172 -13.49 11.81 -13.56
C ARG A 172 -13.76 13.23 -13.04
N GLU A 173 -12.71 13.98 -12.71
CA GLU A 173 -12.78 15.36 -12.22
C GLU A 173 -12.51 16.38 -13.33
N LEU A 174 -12.13 15.93 -14.53
CA LEU A 174 -11.90 16.80 -15.68
C LEU A 174 -13.19 17.48 -16.13
N ASN A 175 -13.06 18.69 -16.66
CA ASN A 175 -14.16 19.38 -17.30
C ASN A 175 -14.62 18.67 -18.59
N TYR A 176 -15.79 19.04 -19.11
CA TYR A 176 -16.38 18.41 -20.31
C TYR A 176 -15.47 18.45 -21.55
N LEU A 177 -14.71 19.53 -21.71
CA LEU A 177 -13.76 19.71 -22.82
C LEU A 177 -12.40 19.05 -22.53
N GLN A 178 -12.19 18.51 -21.33
CA GLN A 178 -10.94 17.93 -20.82
C GLN A 178 -9.73 18.89 -20.94
N SER A 179 -9.97 20.20 -20.99
CA SER A 179 -8.93 21.21 -21.20
C SER A 179 -8.06 21.44 -19.95
N ASP A 180 -8.49 20.92 -18.81
CA ASP A 180 -7.79 20.91 -17.53
C ASP A 180 -6.98 19.62 -17.31
N PHE A 181 -6.90 18.76 -18.32
CA PHE A 181 -5.96 17.64 -18.33
C PHE A 181 -4.52 18.15 -18.27
N THR A 182 -3.70 17.47 -17.47
CA THR A 182 -2.28 17.75 -17.31
C THR A 182 -1.49 16.46 -17.40
N GLU A 183 -0.36 16.50 -18.09
CA GLU A 183 0.53 15.37 -18.22
C GLU A 183 1.22 15.05 -16.89
N TRP A 184 1.53 13.76 -16.68
CA TRP A 184 2.08 13.31 -15.41
C TRP A 184 3.45 13.92 -15.08
N TYR A 185 4.21 14.38 -16.07
CA TYR A 185 5.53 14.98 -15.87
C TYR A 185 5.46 16.50 -15.60
N LEU A 186 4.27 17.09 -15.55
CA LEU A 186 4.05 18.51 -15.23
C LEU A 186 3.29 18.63 -13.88
N PRO A 187 4.00 18.68 -12.74
CA PRO A 187 3.38 18.94 -11.45
C PRO A 187 2.62 20.27 -11.44
N GLN A 188 1.40 20.26 -10.91
CA GLN A 188 0.53 21.43 -10.77
C GLN A 188 0.65 22.10 -9.38
N GLY A 189 1.53 21.59 -8.52
CA GLY A 189 1.72 22.09 -7.16
C GLY A 189 0.60 21.68 -6.20
N ILE A 190 0.42 22.45 -5.13
CA ILE A 190 -0.58 22.17 -4.09
C ILE A 190 -1.95 22.71 -4.55
N SER A 191 -2.65 21.96 -5.39
CA SER A 191 -3.98 22.32 -5.92
C SER A 191 -5.15 21.74 -5.11
N GLY A 192 -4.87 20.78 -4.22
CA GLY A 192 -5.87 19.96 -3.53
C GLY A 192 -6.30 18.70 -4.30
N SER A 193 -5.88 18.54 -5.56
CA SER A 193 -6.12 17.34 -6.36
C SER A 193 -5.05 16.28 -6.13
N GLU A 194 -5.47 15.04 -5.90
CA GLU A 194 -4.57 13.95 -5.49
C GLU A 194 -4.68 12.72 -6.40
N SER A 195 -4.57 12.91 -7.72
CA SER A 195 -4.54 11.78 -8.67
C SER A 195 -3.18 11.08 -8.67
N PHE A 196 -2.07 11.83 -8.76
CA PHE A 196 -0.75 11.26 -8.92
C PHE A 196 0.08 11.32 -7.62
N PRO A 197 0.79 10.24 -7.22
CA PRO A 197 0.67 8.86 -7.68
C PRO A 197 -0.50 8.11 -7.01
N SER A 198 -0.91 6.98 -7.58
CA SER A 198 -2.04 6.21 -7.05
C SER A 198 -1.70 5.44 -5.77
N GLY A 199 -2.43 5.76 -4.69
CA GLY A 199 -2.37 5.02 -3.43
C GLY A 199 -2.97 3.61 -3.50
N HIS A 200 -4.04 3.42 -4.28
CA HIS A 200 -4.66 2.10 -4.46
C HIS A 200 -3.70 1.13 -5.15
N ALA A 201 -3.00 1.62 -6.19
CA ALA A 201 -1.96 0.86 -6.86
C ALA A 201 -0.85 0.46 -5.89
N ALA A 202 -0.35 1.42 -5.10
CA ALA A 202 0.68 1.18 -4.10
C ALA A 202 0.26 0.11 -3.07
N MET A 203 -0.93 0.23 -2.49
CA MET A 203 -1.41 -0.71 -1.46
C MET A 203 -1.66 -2.12 -2.00
N ALA A 204 -2.04 -2.27 -3.28
CA ALA A 204 -2.20 -3.58 -3.90
C ALA A 204 -0.88 -4.40 -3.90
N TRP A 205 0.26 -3.74 -4.09
CA TRP A 205 1.59 -4.38 -4.08
C TRP A 205 2.19 -4.56 -2.69
N MET A 206 1.56 -4.04 -1.63
CA MET A 206 2.01 -4.24 -0.24
C MET A 206 1.93 -5.72 0.19
N LEU A 207 1.28 -6.58 -0.61
CA LEU A 207 1.21 -8.03 -0.42
C LEU A 207 2.51 -8.77 -0.82
N LEU A 208 3.40 -8.17 -1.62
CA LEU A 208 4.63 -8.81 -2.12
C LEU A 208 5.47 -9.52 -1.05
N PRO A 209 5.67 -8.97 0.16
CA PRO A 209 6.48 -9.61 1.19
C PRO A 209 5.89 -10.93 1.72
N ILE A 210 4.61 -11.24 1.48
CA ILE A 210 4.01 -12.53 1.86
C ILE A 210 4.77 -13.70 1.22
N ILE A 211 5.34 -13.49 0.02
CA ILE A 211 6.14 -14.51 -0.68
C ILE A 211 7.36 -14.95 0.16
N LEU A 212 7.85 -14.09 1.07
CA LEU A 212 8.98 -14.38 1.95
C LEU A 212 8.61 -15.29 3.12
N LEU A 213 7.32 -15.44 3.41
CA LEU A 213 6.82 -16.34 4.45
C LEU A 213 6.72 -17.80 3.96
N ILE A 214 6.80 -18.03 2.65
CA ILE A 214 6.63 -19.35 2.05
C ILE A 214 7.98 -20.09 2.02
N PRO A 215 8.10 -21.28 2.64
CA PRO A 215 9.32 -22.07 2.61
C PRO A 215 9.77 -22.40 1.17
N LYS A 216 11.07 -22.32 0.89
CA LYS A 216 11.65 -22.60 -0.44
C LYS A 216 11.30 -23.99 -0.99
N LYS A 217 11.09 -24.97 -0.11
CA LYS A 217 10.69 -26.34 -0.46
C LYS A 217 9.29 -26.43 -1.07
N ASN A 218 8.39 -25.52 -0.73
CA ASN A 218 7.00 -25.51 -1.22
C ASN A 218 6.86 -24.68 -2.50
N LYS A 219 7.51 -25.13 -3.59
CA LYS A 219 7.57 -24.39 -4.86
C LYS A 219 6.19 -24.06 -5.44
N ILE A 220 5.26 -25.02 -5.41
CA ILE A 220 3.90 -24.85 -5.96
C ILE A 220 3.15 -23.74 -5.22
N VAL A 221 3.13 -23.80 -3.88
CA VAL A 221 2.50 -22.77 -3.03
C VAL A 221 3.11 -21.40 -3.34
N LYS A 222 4.44 -21.33 -3.48
CA LYS A 222 5.11 -20.07 -3.81
C LYS A 222 4.71 -19.52 -5.17
N ILE A 223 4.57 -20.37 -6.19
CA ILE A 223 4.14 -19.97 -7.54
C ILE A 223 2.69 -19.45 -7.49
N ILE A 224 1.78 -20.21 -6.89
CA ILE A 224 0.36 -19.84 -6.78
C ILE A 224 0.21 -18.52 -6.01
N THR A 225 0.86 -18.37 -4.86
CA THR A 225 0.79 -17.13 -4.08
C THR A 225 1.36 -15.94 -4.85
N THR A 226 2.48 -16.13 -5.56
CA THR A 226 3.04 -15.07 -6.42
C THR A 226 2.03 -14.68 -7.51
N ALA A 227 1.43 -15.65 -8.18
CA ALA A 227 0.45 -15.41 -9.23
C ALA A 227 -0.78 -14.65 -8.70
N LEU A 228 -1.31 -15.02 -7.53
CA LEU A 228 -2.44 -14.32 -6.90
C LEU A 228 -2.08 -12.88 -6.51
N ILE A 229 -0.89 -12.66 -5.95
CA ILE A 229 -0.43 -11.31 -5.59
C ILE A 229 -0.26 -10.45 -6.84
N VAL A 230 0.32 -10.98 -7.91
CA VAL A 230 0.48 -10.26 -9.18
C VAL A 230 -0.88 -9.98 -9.83
N ALA A 231 -1.79 -10.94 -9.82
CA ALA A 231 -3.15 -10.75 -10.32
C ALA A 231 -3.87 -9.63 -9.56
N TRP A 232 -3.78 -9.61 -8.22
CA TRP A 232 -4.33 -8.52 -7.39
C TRP A 232 -3.65 -7.18 -7.66
N GLY A 233 -2.31 -7.19 -7.72
CA GLY A 233 -1.47 -6.03 -8.01
C GLY A 233 -1.69 -5.43 -9.39
N ILE A 234 -2.28 -6.16 -10.33
CA ILE A 234 -2.70 -5.65 -11.65
C ILE A 234 -4.17 -5.25 -11.64
N ALA A 235 -5.05 -6.10 -11.09
CA ALA A 235 -6.50 -5.89 -11.12
C ALA A 235 -6.93 -4.61 -10.38
N VAL A 236 -6.33 -4.32 -9.22
CA VAL A 236 -6.65 -3.11 -8.45
C VAL A 236 -6.24 -1.83 -9.20
N PRO A 237 -5.00 -1.63 -9.66
CA PRO A 237 -4.67 -0.44 -10.44
C PRO A 237 -5.47 -0.34 -11.73
N LEU A 238 -5.73 -1.45 -12.44
CA LEU A 238 -6.57 -1.43 -13.64
C LEU A 238 -7.99 -0.94 -13.32
N SER A 239 -8.57 -1.39 -12.20
CA SER A 239 -9.91 -0.93 -11.79
C SER A 239 -9.95 0.58 -11.58
N ARG A 240 -8.86 1.19 -11.12
CA ARG A 240 -8.78 2.64 -10.90
C ARG A 240 -8.82 3.45 -12.18
N ILE A 241 -8.23 2.93 -13.26
CA ILE A 241 -8.30 3.57 -14.58
C ILE A 241 -9.72 3.42 -15.12
N VAL A 242 -10.29 2.20 -15.03
CA VAL A 242 -11.65 1.91 -15.52
C VAL A 242 -12.71 2.79 -14.85
N ILE A 243 -12.65 3.02 -13.54
CA ILE A 243 -13.61 3.92 -12.87
C ILE A 243 -13.26 5.41 -13.02
N GLY A 244 -12.26 5.77 -13.81
CA GLY A 244 -11.82 7.15 -14.04
C GLY A 244 -11.20 7.82 -12.80
N ALA A 245 -10.77 7.05 -11.80
CA ALA A 245 -10.19 7.60 -10.57
C ALA A 245 -8.70 7.95 -10.71
N HIS A 246 -8.01 7.39 -11.70
CA HIS A 246 -6.59 7.59 -11.95
C HIS A 246 -6.27 7.40 -13.43
N PHE A 247 -5.19 8.04 -13.90
CA PHE A 247 -4.59 7.75 -15.21
C PHE A 247 -3.67 6.52 -15.15
N ALA A 248 -3.28 6.01 -16.33
CA ALA A 248 -2.38 4.86 -16.44
C ALA A 248 -1.00 5.14 -15.83
N SER A 249 -0.46 6.34 -16.03
CA SER A 249 0.77 6.78 -15.36
C SER A 249 0.65 6.84 -13.83
N ASP A 250 -0.45 7.35 -13.28
CA ASP A 250 -0.65 7.45 -11.82
C ASP A 250 -0.50 6.07 -11.15
N VAL A 251 -1.09 5.04 -11.75
CA VAL A 251 -1.05 3.68 -11.24
C VAL A 251 0.28 2.98 -11.53
N LEU A 252 0.94 3.31 -12.64
CA LEU A 252 2.27 2.83 -12.97
C LEU A 252 3.29 3.31 -11.93
N PHE A 253 3.30 4.60 -11.61
CA PHE A 253 4.19 5.19 -10.61
C PHE A 253 3.89 4.66 -9.21
N GLY A 254 2.60 4.61 -8.83
CA GLY A 254 2.19 4.08 -7.53
C GLY A 254 2.64 2.62 -7.31
N SER A 255 2.47 1.79 -8.35
CA SER A 255 2.93 0.40 -8.35
C SER A 255 4.45 0.30 -8.25
N PHE A 256 5.16 1.04 -9.10
CA PHE A 256 6.61 0.98 -9.20
C PHE A 256 7.30 1.38 -7.89
N ILE A 257 6.83 2.43 -7.21
CA ILE A 257 7.38 2.89 -5.92
C ILE A 257 7.38 1.76 -4.89
N ILE A 258 6.27 1.02 -4.77
CA ILE A 258 6.17 -0.08 -3.80
C ILE A 258 6.95 -1.33 -4.24
N ILE A 259 6.95 -1.66 -5.53
CA ILE A 259 7.74 -2.79 -6.04
C ILE A 259 9.24 -2.54 -5.82
N ILE A 260 9.75 -1.35 -6.12
CA ILE A 260 11.16 -1.00 -5.87
C ILE A 260 11.46 -0.97 -4.37
N SER A 261 10.57 -0.42 -3.55
CA SER A 261 10.72 -0.46 -2.08
C SER A 261 10.83 -1.90 -1.58
N PHE A 262 9.98 -2.80 -2.09
CA PHE A 262 10.06 -4.22 -1.77
C PHE A 262 11.41 -4.82 -2.18
N LEU A 263 11.84 -4.64 -3.42
CA LEU A 263 13.10 -5.20 -3.92
C LEU A 263 14.30 -4.69 -3.11
N PHE A 264 14.31 -3.41 -2.75
CA PHE A 264 15.37 -2.80 -1.95
C PHE A 264 15.46 -3.40 -0.53
N PHE A 265 14.35 -3.40 0.21
CA PHE A 265 14.34 -3.91 1.59
C PHE A 265 14.46 -5.44 1.63
N ALA A 266 13.77 -6.15 0.74
CA ALA A 266 13.91 -7.60 0.63
C ALA A 266 15.37 -7.97 0.32
N ASN A 267 16.07 -7.28 -0.58
CA ASN A 267 17.49 -7.57 -0.83
C ASN A 267 18.34 -7.41 0.44
N LYS A 268 18.19 -6.26 1.12
CA LYS A 268 18.95 -5.93 2.35
C LYS A 268 18.75 -6.96 3.46
N TYR A 269 17.54 -7.50 3.59
CA TYR A 269 17.17 -8.40 4.67
C TYR A 269 17.35 -9.89 4.29
N LEU A 270 17.13 -10.28 3.03
CA LEU A 270 17.30 -11.66 2.54
C LEU A 270 18.77 -12.03 2.24
N SER A 271 19.66 -11.05 2.04
CA SER A 271 21.11 -11.30 1.88
C SER A 271 21.80 -11.66 3.19
N SER A 272 21.14 -11.42 4.33
CA SER A 272 21.57 -11.98 5.62
C SER A 272 21.15 -13.45 5.68
N ASN A 273 22.07 -14.35 6.07
CA ASN A 273 21.98 -15.82 6.02
C ASN A 273 20.81 -16.50 6.80
N LEU A 274 19.70 -15.82 7.05
CA LEU A 274 18.53 -16.31 7.79
C LEU A 274 17.60 -17.24 6.98
N TYR A 275 17.97 -17.62 5.76
CA TYR A 275 17.18 -18.49 4.86
C TYR A 275 17.97 -19.71 4.35
N ILE A 276 18.92 -20.21 5.15
CA ILE A 276 19.48 -21.55 4.99
C ILE A 276 18.54 -22.53 5.70
#